data_AF-A0A544ZPD9-F1
#
_entry.id   AF-A0A544ZPD9-F1
#
_cell.length_a   1.000
_cell.length_b   1.000
_cell.length_c   1.000
_cell.angle_alpha   90.00
_cell.angle_beta   90.00
_cell.angle_gamma   90.00
#
_symmetry.space_group_name_H-M   'P 1'
#
loop_
_entity.id
_entity.type
_entity.pdbx_description
1 polymer ?
#
loop_
_entity_poly.entity_id
_entity_poly.type
_entity_poly.pdbx_seq_one_letter_code
_entity_poly.pdbx_strand_id
1 'polypeptide(L)'
;MSPTRRTTRRPWARRRLPGAAALALLVASGTACSNQAIDQWSRGGMPEGVTKQADIVQTLWNGSWIAALATGVVVWGLILWACIFHRKKKNSPDQLPPQVRYNLPIEILYTVVPVIMVAVFFYFTARDETEITRITKAAPVKVAVEGYQWSWRFTTEYQGQKAVVAGVPVDLSKQSPENPQGPQLVLPVNTQVQFDLHSPDVIHSFWVPAFLFKQDVFPGNVHNHFQITTLNKTGVFVGRCAELCGTDHSKMLFSVKLVPQAEFDQYIKSQAGSAQ
;
A
#
# COMPACT_ATOMS: atom_id res chain seq x y z
N MET A 1 47.40 10.84 -59.61
CA MET A 1 46.09 11.52 -59.41
C MET A 1 45.12 10.50 -58.84
N SER A 2 44.65 10.68 -57.60
CA SER A 2 43.64 9.83 -56.98
C SER A 2 42.75 10.71 -56.09
N PRO A 3 41.41 10.70 -56.24
CA PRO A 3 40.55 11.70 -55.62
C PRO A 3 40.23 11.33 -54.17
N THR A 4 40.50 12.26 -53.26
CA THR A 4 40.10 12.22 -51.85
C THR A 4 38.58 12.38 -51.73
N ARG A 5 37.87 11.28 -51.43
CA ARG A 5 36.42 11.29 -51.18
C ARG A 5 36.13 11.75 -49.74
N ARG A 6 35.92 13.07 -49.53
CA ARG A 6 35.36 13.61 -48.29
C ARG A 6 33.92 13.12 -48.12
N THR A 7 33.65 12.27 -47.13
CA THR A 7 32.29 11.87 -46.75
C THR A 7 31.76 12.81 -45.66
N THR A 8 30.81 13.67 -46.01
CA THR A 8 30.09 14.49 -45.04
C THR A 8 29.05 13.61 -44.32
N ARG A 9 29.42 13.03 -43.17
CA ARG A 9 28.43 12.40 -42.27
C ARG A 9 27.59 13.49 -41.61
N ARG A 10 26.39 13.75 -42.13
CA ARG A 10 25.36 14.49 -41.39
C ARG A 10 24.90 13.65 -40.19
N PRO A 11 24.82 14.21 -38.96
CA PRO A 11 24.44 13.44 -37.79
C PRO A 11 22.94 13.12 -37.82
N TRP A 12 22.63 11.85 -38.05
CA TRP A 12 21.27 11.27 -38.01
C TRP A 12 20.52 11.54 -36.67
N ALA A 13 21.26 11.87 -35.61
CA ALA A 13 20.73 12.16 -34.28
C ALA A 13 19.80 13.39 -34.23
N ARG A 14 19.97 14.40 -35.10
CA ARG A 14 19.20 15.66 -34.99
C ARG A 14 17.74 15.61 -35.47
N ARG A 15 17.29 14.53 -36.14
CA ARG A 15 15.94 14.48 -36.73
C ARG A 15 14.88 13.74 -35.90
N ARG A 16 15.24 12.96 -34.87
CA ARG A 16 14.26 12.20 -34.05
C ARG A 16 14.09 12.69 -32.61
N LEU A 17 15.02 13.51 -32.12
CA LEU A 17 14.91 14.19 -30.82
C LEU A 17 13.63 15.03 -30.64
N PRO A 18 13.16 15.83 -31.62
CA PRO A 18 11.95 16.63 -31.40
C PRO A 18 10.67 15.79 -31.34
N GLY A 19 10.61 14.65 -32.04
CA GLY A 19 9.45 13.76 -32.04
C GLY A 19 9.29 12.97 -30.73
N ALA A 20 10.40 12.50 -30.16
CA ALA A 20 10.38 11.82 -28.86
C ALA A 20 10.09 12.79 -27.70
N ALA A 21 10.63 14.01 -27.76
CA ALA A 21 10.35 15.05 -26.79
C ALA A 21 8.87 15.52 -26.85
N ALA A 22 8.32 15.69 -28.06
CA ALA A 22 6.92 16.05 -28.26
C ALA A 22 5.95 14.95 -27.78
N LEU A 23 6.29 13.67 -28.00
CA LEU A 23 5.48 12.55 -27.52
C LEU A 23 5.53 12.43 -25.99
N ALA A 24 6.69 12.65 -25.37
CA ALA A 24 6.83 12.68 -23.92
C ALA A 24 6.06 13.85 -23.28
N LEU A 25 6.07 15.03 -23.91
CA LEU A 25 5.27 16.19 -23.49
C LEU A 25 3.76 15.96 -23.66
N LEU A 26 3.33 15.27 -24.71
CA LEU A 26 1.92 14.89 -24.94
C LEU A 26 1.43 13.85 -23.92
N VAL A 27 2.25 12.86 -23.57
CA VAL A 27 1.93 11.88 -22.53
C VAL A 27 1.89 12.55 -21.15
N ALA A 28 2.84 13.43 -20.84
CA ALA A 28 2.88 14.17 -19.57
C ALA A 28 1.72 15.16 -19.41
N SER A 29 1.26 15.79 -20.50
CA SER A 29 0.10 16.69 -20.48
C SER A 29 -1.24 15.96 -20.44
N GLY A 30 -1.33 14.75 -21.01
CA GLY A 30 -2.51 13.89 -20.93
C GLY A 30 -2.84 13.38 -19.52
N THR A 31 -1.82 13.15 -18.68
CA THR A 31 -2.01 12.67 -17.29
C THR A 31 -2.23 13.80 -16.28
N ALA A 32 -1.91 15.05 -16.64
CA ALA A 32 -1.98 16.20 -15.72
C ALA A 32 -3.38 16.83 -15.61
N CYS A 33 -4.37 16.38 -16.39
CA CYS A 33 -5.69 17.04 -16.47
C CYS A 33 -6.75 16.51 -15.47
N SER A 34 -6.42 15.61 -14.55
CA SER A 34 -7.35 15.24 -13.48
C SER A 34 -6.68 15.37 -12.10
N ASN A 35 -7.30 16.15 -11.22
CA ASN A 35 -6.86 16.29 -9.82
C ASN A 35 -6.84 14.93 -9.11
N GLN A 36 -7.69 13.98 -9.55
CA GLN A 36 -7.73 12.62 -9.02
C GLN A 36 -6.50 11.79 -9.39
N ALA A 37 -5.95 11.93 -10.61
CA ALA A 37 -4.72 11.24 -11.00
C ALA A 37 -3.50 11.80 -10.25
N ILE A 38 -3.44 13.12 -10.05
CA ILE A 38 -2.37 13.77 -9.27
C ILE A 38 -2.43 13.31 -7.80
N ASP A 39 -3.62 13.26 -7.22
CA ASP A 39 -3.87 12.81 -5.86
C ASP A 39 -3.51 11.31 -5.67
N GLN A 40 -3.93 10.44 -6.59
CA GLN A 40 -3.53 9.02 -6.60
C GLN A 40 -2.02 8.83 -6.76
N TRP A 41 -1.38 9.63 -7.62
CA TRP A 41 0.07 9.57 -7.81
C TRP A 41 0.83 10.08 -6.58
N SER A 42 0.31 11.11 -5.90
CA SER A 42 0.89 11.61 -4.64
C SER A 42 0.88 10.57 -3.52
N ARG A 43 -0.06 9.60 -3.58
CA ARG A 43 -0.13 8.44 -2.69
C ARG A 43 0.63 7.22 -3.20
N GLY A 44 1.33 7.30 -4.33
CA GLY A 44 2.01 6.14 -4.92
C GLY A 44 1.05 4.97 -5.19
N GLY A 45 -0.19 5.26 -5.58
CA GLY A 45 -1.22 4.24 -5.88
C GLY A 45 -1.99 3.68 -4.67
N MET A 46 -1.71 4.13 -3.45
CA MET A 46 -2.42 3.70 -2.25
C MET A 46 -3.81 4.38 -2.11
N PRO A 47 -4.78 3.72 -1.45
CA PRO A 47 -6.06 4.34 -1.13
C PRO A 47 -5.89 5.50 -0.17
N GLU A 48 -6.91 6.35 -0.07
CA GLU A 48 -6.90 7.47 0.87
C GLU A 48 -6.96 6.96 2.32
N GLY A 49 -5.97 7.36 3.11
CA GLY A 49 -5.90 7.07 4.54
C GLY A 49 -6.98 7.78 5.34
N VAL A 50 -7.63 7.04 6.25
CA VAL A 50 -8.64 7.58 7.18
C VAL A 50 -8.25 7.45 8.65
N THR A 51 -6.98 7.13 8.90
CA THR A 51 -6.43 6.90 10.24
C THR A 51 -5.05 7.54 10.37
N LYS A 52 -4.62 7.84 11.60
CA LYS A 52 -3.26 8.34 11.84
C LYS A 52 -2.18 7.33 11.42
N GLN A 53 -2.44 6.04 11.62
CA GLN A 53 -1.55 4.96 11.21
C GLN A 53 -1.40 4.93 9.68
N ALA A 54 -2.47 5.19 8.94
CA ALA A 54 -2.42 5.27 7.49
C ALA A 54 -1.47 6.37 7.01
N ASP A 55 -1.46 7.54 7.65
CA ASP A 55 -0.56 8.63 7.27
C ASP A 55 0.93 8.26 7.45
N ILE A 56 1.25 7.51 8.51
CA ILE A 56 2.61 7.00 8.76
C ILE A 56 2.99 5.99 7.67
N VAL A 57 2.14 4.99 7.43
CA VAL A 57 2.36 3.97 6.38
C VAL A 57 2.53 4.63 5.01
N GLN A 58 1.69 5.62 4.69
CA GLN A 58 1.72 6.35 3.42
C GLN A 58 3.05 7.10 3.23
N THR A 59 3.58 7.71 4.29
CA THR A 59 4.85 8.43 4.25
C THR A 59 6.02 7.48 4.00
N LEU A 60 6.06 6.35 4.73
CA LEU A 60 7.09 5.32 4.53
C LEU A 60 6.99 4.70 3.13
N TRP A 61 5.78 4.37 2.65
CA TRP A 61 5.52 3.87 1.31
C TRP A 61 6.07 4.79 0.23
N ASN A 62 5.72 6.07 0.29
CA ASN A 62 6.18 7.06 -0.69
C ASN A 62 7.71 7.20 -0.67
N GLY A 63 8.32 7.29 0.52
CA GLY A 63 9.78 7.35 0.65
C GLY A 63 10.48 6.12 0.07
N SER A 64 9.93 4.93 0.32
CA SER A 64 10.43 3.64 -0.19
C SER A 64 10.40 3.59 -1.70
N TRP A 65 9.26 3.97 -2.31
CA TRP A 65 9.10 3.97 -3.76
C TRP A 65 10.00 4.99 -4.44
N ILE A 66 10.17 6.18 -3.86
CA ILE A 66 11.11 7.18 -4.39
C ILE A 66 12.54 6.63 -4.39
N ALA A 67 12.98 6.02 -3.28
CA ALA A 67 14.31 5.41 -3.19
C ALA A 67 14.49 4.23 -4.18
N ALA A 68 13.47 3.37 -4.31
CA ALA A 68 13.46 2.25 -5.24
C ALA A 68 13.52 2.74 -6.70
N LEU A 69 12.72 3.75 -7.06
CA LEU A 69 12.73 4.34 -8.40
C LEU A 69 14.04 5.04 -8.72
N ALA A 70 14.63 5.78 -7.76
CA ALA A 70 15.94 6.40 -7.94
C ALA A 70 17.02 5.34 -8.25
N THR A 71 17.02 4.25 -7.47
CA THR A 71 17.93 3.11 -7.69
C THR A 71 17.67 2.45 -9.03
N GLY A 72 16.40 2.21 -9.38
CA GLY A 72 15.97 1.64 -10.65
C GLY A 72 16.45 2.48 -11.84
N VAL A 73 16.28 3.81 -11.78
CA VAL A 73 16.74 4.73 -12.83
C VAL A 73 18.25 4.66 -13.02
N VAL A 74 19.03 4.56 -11.94
CA VAL A 74 20.48 4.37 -12.04
C VAL A 74 20.82 3.04 -12.72
N VAL A 75 20.22 1.94 -12.28
CA VAL A 75 20.47 0.60 -12.84
C VAL A 75 20.05 0.52 -14.30
N TRP A 76 18.82 0.92 -14.63
CA TRP A 76 18.34 0.96 -16.01
C TRP A 76 19.17 1.90 -16.87
N GLY A 77 19.58 3.05 -16.34
CA GLY A 77 20.46 4.00 -17.01
C GLY A 77 21.80 3.35 -17.39
N LEU A 78 22.44 2.66 -16.45
CA LEU A 78 23.71 1.95 -16.69
C LEU A 78 23.56 0.81 -17.70
N ILE A 79 22.48 0.01 -17.58
CA ILE A 79 22.19 -1.08 -18.53
C ILE A 79 21.97 -0.52 -19.94
N LEU A 80 21.09 0.48 -20.08
CA LEU A 80 20.80 1.10 -21.37
C LEU A 80 22.04 1.77 -21.95
N TRP A 81 22.83 2.44 -21.12
CA TRP A 81 24.11 3.02 -21.53
C TRP A 81 25.05 1.94 -22.08
N ALA A 82 25.21 0.81 -21.37
CA ALA A 82 26.02 -0.30 -21.84
C ALA A 82 25.49 -0.88 -23.17
N CYS A 83 24.18 -1.13 -23.28
CA CYS A 83 23.56 -1.65 -24.50
C CYS A 83 23.66 -0.69 -25.69
N ILE A 84 23.64 0.63 -25.49
CA ILE A 84 23.68 1.62 -26.57
C ILE A 84 25.11 1.92 -27.00
N PHE A 85 26.01 2.17 -26.04
CA PHE A 85 27.37 2.65 -26.31
C PHE A 85 28.38 1.52 -26.51
N HIS A 86 28.20 0.37 -25.85
CA HIS A 86 29.12 -0.77 -25.93
C HIS A 86 28.65 -1.91 -26.86
N ARG A 87 27.59 -1.68 -27.65
CA ARG A 87 27.14 -2.63 -28.69
C ARG A 87 28.14 -2.74 -29.84
N LYS A 88 28.38 -3.97 -30.32
CA LYS A 88 29.18 -4.26 -31.54
C LYS A 88 28.58 -3.53 -32.75
N LYS A 89 29.38 -2.71 -33.43
CA LYS A 89 28.97 -2.02 -34.67
C LYS A 89 29.29 -2.90 -35.88
N LYS A 90 28.48 -2.81 -36.94
CA LYS A 90 28.60 -3.65 -38.16
C LYS A 90 29.98 -3.60 -38.83
N ASN A 91 30.70 -2.48 -38.68
CA ASN A 91 32.00 -2.27 -39.32
C ASN A 91 33.16 -2.22 -38.30
N SER A 92 32.96 -2.75 -37.08
CA SER A 92 34.02 -2.84 -36.08
C SER A 92 34.91 -4.05 -36.37
N PRO A 93 36.25 -3.92 -36.21
CA PRO A 93 37.16 -5.06 -36.33
C PRO A 93 36.81 -6.13 -35.30
N ASP A 94 37.12 -7.40 -35.64
CA ASP A 94 36.78 -8.57 -34.82
C ASP A 94 37.77 -8.71 -33.66
N GLN A 95 37.76 -7.74 -32.77
CA GLN A 95 38.58 -7.68 -31.57
C GLN A 95 37.73 -8.05 -30.34
N LEU A 96 38.30 -8.89 -29.48
CA LEU A 96 37.68 -9.25 -28.22
C LEU A 96 37.71 -8.05 -27.24
N PRO A 97 36.68 -7.86 -26.40
CA PRO A 97 36.68 -6.80 -25.40
C PRO A 97 37.75 -7.05 -24.32
N PRO A 98 38.26 -5.99 -23.68
CA PRO A 98 39.21 -6.12 -22.58
C PRO A 98 38.69 -7.07 -21.49
N GLN A 99 39.52 -8.05 -21.11
CA GLN A 99 39.20 -9.00 -20.05
C GLN A 99 39.67 -8.45 -18.70
N VAL A 100 38.82 -7.68 -18.04
CA VAL A 100 39.07 -7.19 -16.67
C VAL A 100 38.39 -8.13 -15.67
N ARG A 101 39.14 -8.60 -14.67
CA ARG A 101 38.64 -9.57 -13.68
C ARG A 101 38.23 -8.95 -12.35
N TYR A 102 38.92 -7.92 -11.90
CA TYR A 102 38.71 -7.32 -10.58
C TYR A 102 38.91 -5.81 -10.62
N ASN A 103 38.13 -5.10 -9.80
CA ASN A 103 38.24 -3.67 -9.58
C ASN A 103 37.81 -3.35 -8.14
N LEU A 104 38.74 -3.56 -7.19
CA LEU A 104 38.48 -3.44 -5.77
C LEU A 104 37.73 -2.14 -5.36
N PRO A 105 38.07 -0.94 -5.89
CA PRO A 105 37.28 0.27 -5.62
C PRO A 105 35.80 0.18 -5.98
N ILE A 106 35.46 -0.38 -7.16
CA ILE A 106 34.06 -0.56 -7.58
C ILE A 106 33.39 -1.65 -6.74
N GLU A 107 34.12 -2.71 -6.40
CA GLU A 107 33.63 -3.80 -5.57
C GLU A 107 33.25 -3.33 -4.17
N ILE A 108 34.06 -2.46 -3.58
CA ILE A 108 33.74 -1.79 -2.30
C ILE A 108 32.51 -0.89 -2.48
N LEU A 109 32.44 -0.09 -3.55
CA LEU A 109 31.33 0.83 -3.80
C LEU A 109 29.98 0.11 -3.84
N TYR A 110 29.83 -0.91 -4.69
CA TYR A 110 28.54 -1.63 -4.83
C TYR A 110 28.23 -2.53 -3.64
N THR A 111 29.16 -2.72 -2.70
CA THR A 111 28.91 -3.49 -1.47
C THR A 111 28.50 -2.57 -0.33
N VAL A 112 29.27 -1.52 -0.08
CA VAL A 112 29.05 -0.59 1.04
C VAL A 112 27.79 0.25 0.81
N VAL A 113 27.56 0.74 -0.42
CA VAL A 113 26.40 1.60 -0.70
C VAL A 113 25.07 0.87 -0.43
N PRO A 114 24.81 -0.34 -0.97
CA PRO A 114 23.59 -1.07 -0.64
C PRO A 114 23.44 -1.41 0.85
N VAL A 115 24.53 -1.74 1.55
CA VAL A 115 24.49 -1.99 2.99
C VAL A 115 24.00 -0.76 3.76
N ILE A 116 24.54 0.43 3.44
CA ILE A 116 24.10 1.69 4.05
C ILE A 116 22.64 1.98 3.69
N MET A 117 22.24 1.79 2.43
CA MET A 117 20.86 2.01 1.98
C MET A 117 19.87 1.13 2.75
N VAL A 118 20.18 -0.16 2.92
CA VAL A 118 19.35 -1.10 3.69
C VAL A 118 19.30 -0.70 5.16
N ALA A 119 20.44 -0.29 5.76
CA ALA A 119 20.48 0.14 7.16
C ALA A 119 19.59 1.38 7.40
N VAL A 120 19.62 2.37 6.50
CA VAL A 120 18.76 3.56 6.56
C VAL A 120 17.29 3.17 6.41
N PHE A 121 16.96 2.32 5.44
CA PHE A 121 15.59 1.86 5.21
C PHE A 121 15.04 1.10 6.43
N PHE A 122 15.85 0.22 7.02
CA PHE A 122 15.52 -0.53 8.22
C PHE A 122 15.26 0.40 9.41
N TYR A 123 16.09 1.42 9.62
CA TYR A 123 15.90 2.40 10.69
C TYR A 123 14.52 3.08 10.62
N PHE A 124 14.12 3.58 9.45
CA PHE A 124 12.81 4.21 9.29
C PHE A 124 11.67 3.21 9.45
N THR A 125 11.83 1.98 8.93
CA THR A 125 10.83 0.91 9.08
C THR A 125 10.60 0.58 10.56
N ALA A 126 11.67 0.32 11.32
CA ALA A 126 11.56 -0.04 12.73
C ALA A 126 10.97 1.09 13.58
N ARG A 127 11.34 2.35 13.29
CA ARG A 127 10.75 3.54 13.94
C ARG A 127 9.25 3.62 13.70
N ASP A 128 8.82 3.49 12.46
CA ASP A 128 7.42 3.67 12.07
C ASP A 128 6.56 2.48 12.53
N GLU A 129 7.08 1.26 12.46
CA GLU A 129 6.45 0.05 13.00
C GLU A 129 6.19 0.19 14.50
N THR A 130 7.18 0.68 15.27
CA THR A 130 7.06 0.90 16.71
C THR A 130 5.92 1.87 17.04
N GLU A 131 5.75 2.94 16.25
CA GLU A 131 4.67 3.90 16.48
C GLU A 131 3.30 3.35 16.06
N ILE A 132 3.22 2.66 14.91
CA ILE A 132 1.97 2.09 14.41
C ILE A 132 1.43 1.01 15.36
N THR A 133 2.32 0.20 15.94
CA THR A 133 1.97 -0.89 16.87
C THR A 133 1.86 -0.43 18.33
N ARG A 134 2.08 0.85 18.61
CA ARG A 134 2.06 1.38 19.97
C ARG A 134 0.66 1.31 20.58
N ILE A 135 0.52 0.49 21.62
CA ILE A 135 -0.73 0.36 22.38
C ILE A 135 -0.72 1.32 23.57
N THR A 136 -1.81 2.06 23.73
CA THR A 136 -2.05 2.93 24.89
C THR A 136 -3.09 2.31 25.83
N LYS A 137 -3.10 2.70 27.11
CA LYS A 137 -3.89 1.99 28.13
C LYS A 137 -5.42 2.24 28.08
N ALA A 138 -5.91 3.23 27.33
CA ALA A 138 -7.30 3.68 27.45
C ALA A 138 -7.92 4.13 26.13
N ALA A 139 -8.16 3.20 25.20
CA ALA A 139 -9.01 3.48 24.04
C ALA A 139 -10.48 3.59 24.51
N PRO A 140 -11.20 4.70 24.20
CA PRO A 140 -12.58 4.89 24.62
C PRO A 140 -13.56 3.91 23.97
N VAL A 141 -13.27 3.47 22.74
CA VAL A 141 -14.06 2.48 22.01
C VAL A 141 -13.25 1.19 21.90
N LYS A 142 -13.86 0.06 22.26
CA LYS A 142 -13.28 -1.28 22.10
C LYS A 142 -14.14 -2.09 21.14
N VAL A 143 -13.50 -2.85 20.26
CA VAL A 143 -14.18 -3.68 19.28
C VAL A 143 -13.60 -5.09 19.35
N ALA A 144 -14.40 -6.06 19.78
CA ALA A 144 -14.06 -7.45 19.58
C ALA A 144 -14.40 -7.82 18.12
N VAL A 145 -13.39 -8.23 17.37
CA VAL A 145 -13.49 -8.70 16.00
C VAL A 145 -13.35 -10.21 16.00
N GLU A 146 -14.45 -10.88 15.67
CA GLU A 146 -14.51 -12.33 15.54
C GLU A 146 -14.61 -12.69 14.05
N GLY A 147 -13.57 -13.33 13.51
CA GLY A 147 -13.59 -13.87 12.15
C GLY A 147 -13.90 -15.36 12.19
N TYR A 148 -14.93 -15.81 11.48
CA TYR A 148 -15.34 -17.22 11.42
C TYR A 148 -15.69 -17.61 9.99
N GLN A 149 -15.75 -18.90 9.65
CA GLN A 149 -16.06 -19.38 8.31
C GLN A 149 -17.54 -19.13 7.96
N TRP A 150 -17.89 -18.28 6.98
CA TRP A 150 -17.06 -17.29 6.26
C TRP A 150 -17.69 -15.90 6.36
N SER A 151 -17.61 -15.30 7.55
CA SER A 151 -18.14 -13.98 7.85
C SER A 151 -17.45 -13.37 9.09
N TRP A 152 -17.93 -12.21 9.51
CA TRP A 152 -17.42 -11.45 10.64
C TRP A 152 -18.52 -11.21 11.67
N ARG A 153 -18.12 -11.13 12.94
CA ARG A 153 -18.93 -10.57 14.03
C ARG A 153 -18.13 -9.48 14.71
N PHE A 154 -18.78 -8.35 14.92
CA PHE A 154 -18.21 -7.19 15.61
C PHE A 154 -19.01 -6.93 16.87
N THR A 155 -18.33 -6.87 18.02
CA THR A 155 -18.91 -6.40 19.27
C THR A 155 -18.24 -5.10 19.65
N THR A 156 -18.95 -3.99 19.49
CA THR A 156 -18.46 -2.65 19.86
C THR A 156 -18.92 -2.32 21.26
N GLU A 157 -17.98 -1.97 22.13
CA GLU A 157 -18.22 -1.51 23.51
C GLU A 157 -17.81 -0.04 23.66
N TYR A 158 -18.74 0.77 24.16
CA TYR A 158 -18.53 2.18 24.44
C TYR A 158 -19.40 2.61 25.63
N GLN A 159 -18.80 3.24 26.64
CA GLN A 159 -19.50 3.71 27.86
C GLN A 159 -20.40 2.64 28.52
N GLY A 160 -19.95 1.38 28.54
CA GLY A 160 -20.71 0.26 29.11
C GLY A 160 -21.87 -0.26 28.25
N GLN A 161 -22.12 0.34 27.08
CA GLN A 161 -23.09 -0.13 26.11
C GLN A 161 -22.42 -1.00 25.05
N LYS A 162 -23.18 -1.97 24.50
CA LYS A 162 -22.70 -2.91 23.48
C LYS A 162 -23.59 -2.90 22.25
N ALA A 163 -22.96 -2.90 21.07
CA ALA A 163 -23.60 -3.20 19.80
C ALA A 163 -22.95 -4.45 19.20
N VAL A 164 -23.77 -5.42 18.82
CA VAL A 164 -23.31 -6.66 18.19
C VAL A 164 -23.83 -6.70 16.76
N VAL A 165 -22.92 -6.86 15.80
CA VAL A 165 -23.26 -7.03 14.39
C VAL A 165 -22.61 -8.32 13.91
N ALA A 166 -23.41 -9.27 13.44
CA ALA A 166 -22.92 -10.50 12.82
C ALA A 166 -23.43 -10.58 11.39
N GLY A 167 -22.58 -11.03 10.47
CA GLY A 167 -22.94 -11.15 9.06
C GLY A 167 -23.07 -12.59 8.59
N VAL A 168 -23.33 -12.75 7.30
CA VAL A 168 -23.17 -14.01 6.56
C VAL A 168 -22.25 -13.76 5.34
N PRO A 169 -21.70 -14.81 4.69
CA PRO A 169 -20.89 -14.64 3.50
C PRO A 169 -21.63 -13.83 2.42
N VAL A 170 -20.92 -12.90 1.78
CA VAL A 170 -21.52 -12.02 0.76
C VAL A 170 -21.74 -12.77 -0.56
N ASP A 171 -22.94 -12.62 -1.13
CA ASP A 171 -23.29 -13.19 -2.43
C ASP A 171 -22.73 -12.33 -3.58
N LEU A 172 -21.52 -12.67 -4.03
CA LEU A 172 -20.83 -11.99 -5.13
C LEU A 172 -21.51 -12.15 -6.50
N SER A 173 -22.53 -13.00 -6.64
CA SER A 173 -23.35 -13.05 -7.87
C SER A 173 -24.30 -11.85 -7.98
N LYS A 174 -24.59 -11.19 -6.86
CA LYS A 174 -25.53 -10.07 -6.76
C LYS A 174 -24.88 -8.76 -6.34
N GLN A 175 -23.66 -8.81 -5.82
CA GLN A 175 -23.05 -7.68 -5.13
C GLN A 175 -21.62 -7.43 -5.61
N SER A 176 -21.22 -6.17 -5.63
CA SER A 176 -19.85 -5.76 -5.94
C SER A 176 -18.95 -5.92 -4.70
N PRO A 177 -17.71 -6.42 -4.86
CA PRO A 177 -16.72 -6.42 -3.79
C PRO A 177 -16.41 -5.04 -3.20
N GLU A 178 -16.64 -3.96 -3.96
CA GLU A 178 -16.38 -2.58 -3.53
C GLU A 178 -17.53 -1.97 -2.71
N ASN A 179 -18.72 -2.58 -2.76
CA ASN A 179 -19.87 -2.16 -1.96
C ASN A 179 -20.62 -3.40 -1.43
N PRO A 180 -19.99 -4.17 -0.51
CA PRO A 180 -20.58 -5.39 0.01
C PRO A 180 -21.70 -5.07 1.01
N GLN A 181 -22.82 -5.79 0.92
CA GLN A 181 -23.86 -5.83 1.95
C GLN A 181 -23.51 -6.91 2.99
N GLY A 182 -22.31 -6.79 3.56
CA GLY A 182 -21.82 -7.60 4.67
C GLY A 182 -22.11 -6.97 6.04
N PRO A 183 -21.58 -7.52 7.14
CA PRO A 183 -21.68 -6.89 8.45
C PRO A 183 -21.02 -5.50 8.42
N GLN A 184 -21.69 -4.51 9.01
CA GLN A 184 -21.20 -3.13 9.07
C GLN A 184 -20.77 -2.76 10.49
N LEU A 185 -19.49 -2.46 10.66
CA LEU A 185 -18.92 -1.90 11.88
C LEU A 185 -19.06 -0.38 11.85
N VAL A 186 -19.75 0.22 12.83
CA VAL A 186 -19.87 1.67 12.95
C VAL A 186 -18.88 2.19 13.99
N LEU A 187 -18.10 3.23 13.67
CA LEU A 187 -17.12 3.83 14.57
C LEU A 187 -17.21 5.37 14.51
N PRO A 188 -16.87 6.07 15.60
CA PRO A 188 -16.77 7.52 15.59
C PRO A 188 -15.47 7.99 14.91
N VAL A 189 -15.54 9.15 14.24
CA VAL A 189 -14.35 9.89 13.76
C VAL A 189 -13.55 10.49 14.93
N ASN A 190 -12.29 10.88 14.67
CA ASN A 190 -11.39 11.52 15.64
C ASN A 190 -11.21 10.75 16.96
N THR A 191 -11.31 9.43 16.92
CA THR A 191 -11.38 8.60 18.11
C THR A 191 -10.38 7.46 18.02
N GLN A 192 -9.72 7.17 19.13
CA GLN A 192 -8.88 5.98 19.25
C GLN A 192 -9.76 4.76 19.53
N VAL A 193 -9.56 3.71 18.74
CA VAL A 193 -10.31 2.46 18.80
C VAL A 193 -9.33 1.33 19.05
N GLN A 194 -9.61 0.49 20.03
CA GLN A 194 -8.91 -0.78 20.24
C GLN A 194 -9.69 -1.91 19.56
N PHE A 195 -8.97 -2.73 18.81
CA PHE A 195 -9.49 -3.94 18.19
C PHE A 195 -8.88 -5.14 18.89
N ASP A 196 -9.72 -6.02 19.43
CA ASP A 196 -9.34 -7.29 20.04
C ASP A 196 -9.78 -8.41 19.08
N LEU A 197 -8.83 -9.18 18.58
CA LEU A 197 -9.03 -10.11 17.47
C LEU A 197 -9.07 -11.56 17.95
N HIS A 198 -10.08 -12.31 17.51
CA HIS A 198 -10.19 -13.73 17.81
C HIS A 198 -10.88 -14.49 16.68
N SER A 199 -10.51 -15.76 16.48
CA SER A 199 -11.21 -16.67 15.58
C SER A 199 -11.65 -17.93 16.35
N PRO A 200 -12.88 -18.44 16.15
CA PRO A 200 -13.29 -19.72 16.71
C PRO A 200 -12.89 -20.92 15.85
N ASP A 201 -12.37 -20.72 14.63
CA ASP A 201 -12.10 -21.78 13.66
C ASP A 201 -10.68 -21.77 13.07
N VAL A 202 -10.47 -21.06 11.96
CA VAL A 202 -9.23 -20.99 11.18
C VAL A 202 -8.63 -19.60 11.25
N ILE A 203 -7.43 -19.43 10.71
CA ILE A 203 -6.81 -18.10 10.63
C ILE A 203 -7.56 -17.26 9.60
N HIS A 204 -7.86 -16.01 9.97
CA HIS A 204 -8.34 -14.96 9.08
C HIS A 204 -7.38 -13.77 9.16
N SER A 205 -7.65 -12.69 8.42
CA SER A 205 -6.91 -11.43 8.61
C SER A 205 -7.83 -10.25 8.43
N PHE A 206 -7.93 -9.43 9.47
CA PHE A 206 -8.79 -8.26 9.50
C PHE A 206 -8.07 -7.12 8.78
N TRP A 207 -8.59 -6.74 7.62
CA TRP A 207 -8.00 -5.70 6.80
C TRP A 207 -9.04 -4.69 6.33
N VAL A 208 -8.78 -3.41 6.62
CA VAL A 208 -9.50 -2.28 6.06
C VAL A 208 -8.50 -1.51 5.21
N PRO A 209 -8.55 -1.57 3.87
CA PRO A 209 -7.60 -0.89 3.00
C PRO A 209 -7.45 0.60 3.30
N ALA A 210 -8.53 1.31 3.63
CA ALA A 210 -8.45 2.73 4.01
C ALA A 210 -7.69 3.01 5.32
N PHE A 211 -7.45 2.00 6.16
CA PHE A 211 -6.62 2.12 7.35
C PHE A 211 -5.12 1.91 7.04
N LEU A 212 -4.80 1.41 5.84
CA LEU A 212 -3.46 0.94 5.44
C LEU A 212 -2.79 0.03 6.48
N PHE A 213 -3.62 -0.68 7.26
CA PHE A 213 -3.19 -1.54 8.35
C PHE A 213 -4.01 -2.82 8.31
N LYS A 214 -3.34 -3.94 8.55
CA LYS A 214 -3.97 -5.27 8.68
C LYS A 214 -3.35 -6.00 9.85
N GLN A 215 -4.13 -6.90 10.45
CA GLN A 215 -3.64 -7.80 11.48
C GLN A 215 -4.38 -9.13 11.37
N ASP A 216 -3.62 -10.22 11.50
CA ASP A 216 -4.15 -11.57 11.39
C ASP A 216 -5.01 -11.92 12.62
N VAL A 217 -5.99 -12.80 12.44
CA VAL A 217 -6.96 -13.20 13.44
C VAL A 217 -6.78 -14.68 13.70
N PHE A 218 -6.28 -15.04 14.89
CA PHE A 218 -5.85 -16.39 15.19
C PHE A 218 -6.88 -17.16 16.04
N PRO A 219 -7.01 -18.48 15.83
CA PRO A 219 -7.73 -19.33 16.74
C PRO A 219 -6.95 -19.64 18.02
N GLY A 220 -7.68 -20.08 19.05
CA GLY A 220 -7.13 -20.41 20.37
C GLY A 220 -6.92 -19.18 21.27
N ASN A 221 -6.11 -19.36 22.32
CA ASN A 221 -5.90 -18.35 23.36
C ASN A 221 -4.74 -17.39 23.01
N VAL A 222 -4.82 -16.76 21.83
CA VAL A 222 -3.86 -15.73 21.40
C VAL A 222 -4.43 -14.35 21.70
N HIS A 223 -3.71 -13.56 22.51
CA HIS A 223 -4.08 -12.17 22.79
C HIS A 223 -3.62 -11.25 21.65
N ASN A 224 -4.35 -11.24 20.54
CA ASN A 224 -4.04 -10.36 19.43
C ASN A 224 -4.91 -9.10 19.46
N HIS A 225 -4.27 -7.93 19.53
CA HIS A 225 -4.97 -6.66 19.58
C HIS A 225 -4.11 -5.55 18.99
N PHE A 226 -4.77 -4.50 18.49
CA PHE A 226 -4.10 -3.30 18.01
C PHE A 226 -4.98 -2.06 18.23
N GLN A 227 -4.39 -0.89 18.08
CA GLN A 227 -5.10 0.39 18.20
C GLN A 227 -4.94 1.22 16.94
N ILE A 228 -6.03 1.88 16.56
CA ILE A 228 -6.06 2.83 15.44
C ILE A 228 -6.70 4.13 15.94
N THR A 229 -6.25 5.27 15.42
CA THR A 229 -6.94 6.56 15.63
C THR A 229 -7.60 6.99 14.34
N THR A 230 -8.94 7.05 14.32
CA THR A 230 -9.71 7.55 13.18
C THR A 230 -9.48 9.05 12.99
N LEU A 231 -9.48 9.50 11.73
CA LEU A 231 -9.40 10.93 11.37
C LEU A 231 -10.80 11.52 11.20
N ASN A 232 -10.87 12.84 10.97
CA ASN A 232 -12.12 13.55 10.69
C ASN A 232 -12.62 13.30 9.25
N LYS A 233 -12.83 12.03 8.89
CA LYS A 233 -13.32 11.60 7.59
C LYS A 233 -14.48 10.64 7.79
N THR A 234 -15.67 11.08 7.40
CA THR A 234 -16.88 10.27 7.43
C THR A 234 -17.04 9.50 6.13
N GLY A 235 -17.73 8.37 6.17
CA GLY A 235 -17.94 7.52 4.99
C GLY A 235 -18.06 6.05 5.33
N VAL A 236 -18.24 5.24 4.28
CA VAL A 236 -18.26 3.78 4.37
C VAL A 236 -17.04 3.25 3.64
N PHE A 237 -16.24 2.46 4.36
CA PHE A 237 -14.99 1.90 3.87
C PHE A 237 -15.10 0.38 3.81
N VAL A 238 -14.68 -0.21 2.70
CA VAL A 238 -14.70 -1.66 2.53
C VAL A 238 -13.69 -2.32 3.47
N GLY A 239 -14.05 -3.47 4.02
CA GLY A 239 -13.18 -4.37 4.74
C GLY A 239 -13.16 -5.75 4.09
N ARG A 240 -12.02 -6.43 4.18
CA ARG A 240 -11.77 -7.72 3.51
C ARG A 240 -11.05 -8.67 4.45
N CYS A 241 -11.26 -9.97 4.25
CA CYS A 241 -10.34 -10.98 4.76
C CYS A 241 -9.06 -10.99 3.91
N ALA A 242 -7.89 -10.93 4.56
CA ALA A 242 -6.58 -10.90 3.88
C ALA A 242 -5.72 -12.16 4.10
N GLU A 243 -6.30 -13.23 4.67
CA GLU A 243 -5.66 -14.53 4.87
C GLU A 243 -6.57 -15.64 4.36
N LEU A 244 -6.02 -16.59 3.60
CA LEU A 244 -6.81 -17.64 2.96
C LEU A 244 -7.46 -18.56 4.02
N CYS A 245 -8.78 -18.51 4.14
CA CYS A 245 -9.54 -19.16 5.20
C CYS A 245 -10.57 -20.22 4.71
N GLY A 246 -10.47 -20.63 3.44
CA GLY A 246 -11.29 -21.70 2.85
C GLY A 246 -12.13 -21.25 1.65
N THR A 247 -13.17 -22.02 1.34
CA THR A 247 -13.94 -21.95 0.08
C THR A 247 -14.53 -20.57 -0.20
N ASP A 248 -15.10 -19.92 0.81
CA ASP A 248 -15.74 -18.62 0.67
C ASP A 248 -14.87 -17.45 1.17
N HIS A 249 -13.54 -17.61 1.18
CA HIS A 249 -12.58 -16.57 1.58
C HIS A 249 -12.85 -15.22 0.89
N SER A 250 -13.10 -15.22 -0.42
CA SER A 250 -13.38 -14.01 -1.21
C SER A 250 -14.71 -13.34 -0.87
N LYS A 251 -15.62 -14.03 -0.16
CA LYS A 251 -16.95 -13.54 0.24
C LYS A 251 -16.97 -12.97 1.66
N MET A 252 -15.85 -13.03 2.39
CA MET A 252 -15.69 -12.48 3.75
C MET A 252 -15.49 -10.97 3.74
N LEU A 253 -16.46 -10.27 3.15
CA LEU A 253 -16.45 -8.83 3.01
C LEU A 253 -17.30 -8.18 4.11
N PHE A 254 -16.83 -7.04 4.61
CA PHE A 254 -17.52 -6.24 5.60
C PHE A 254 -17.37 -4.75 5.26
N SER A 255 -18.02 -3.88 6.03
CA SER A 255 -17.82 -2.44 5.88
C SER A 255 -17.57 -1.77 7.22
N VAL A 256 -16.83 -0.67 7.21
CA VAL A 256 -16.62 0.21 8.35
C VAL A 256 -17.24 1.57 8.03
N LYS A 257 -18.25 1.97 8.79
CA LYS A 257 -18.90 3.29 8.66
C LYS A 257 -18.33 4.23 9.72
N LEU A 258 -17.60 5.26 9.29
CA LEU A 258 -17.12 6.33 10.15
C LEU A 258 -18.16 7.44 10.21
N VAL A 259 -18.59 7.80 11.43
CA VAL A 259 -19.66 8.77 11.67
C VAL A 259 -19.25 9.83 12.70
N PRO A 260 -19.92 11.00 12.72
CA PRO A 260 -19.75 11.97 13.80
C PRO A 260 -20.10 11.37 15.17
N GLN A 261 -19.49 11.88 16.25
CA GLN A 261 -19.68 11.37 17.60
C GLN A 261 -21.16 11.28 18.02
N ALA A 262 -21.96 12.31 17.72
CA ALA A 262 -23.38 12.32 18.06
C ALA A 262 -24.19 11.21 17.38
N GLU A 263 -23.85 10.86 16.13
CA GLU A 263 -24.50 9.74 15.42
C GLU A 263 -24.05 8.39 16.00
N PHE A 264 -22.76 8.26 16.35
CA PHE A 264 -22.26 7.06 17.02
C PHE A 264 -22.93 6.83 18.38
N ASP A 265 -23.09 7.89 19.17
CA ASP A 265 -23.75 7.83 20.49
C ASP A 265 -25.22 7.41 20.36
N GLN A 266 -25.91 7.85 19.31
CA GLN A 266 -27.28 7.41 19.02
C GLN A 266 -27.32 5.94 18.57
N TYR A 267 -26.40 5.57 17.68
CA TYR A 267 -26.27 4.20 17.18
C TYR A 267 -26.08 3.21 18.32
N ILE A 268 -25.09 3.42 19.19
CA ILE A 268 -24.76 2.46 20.24
C ILE A 268 -25.91 2.31 21.27
N LYS A 269 -26.62 3.40 21.56
CA LYS A 269 -27.83 3.39 22.41
C LYS A 269 -28.97 2.59 21.78
N SER A 270 -29.20 2.75 20.48
CA SER A 270 -30.26 2.04 19.76
C SER A 270 -30.03 0.52 19.71
N GLN A 271 -28.76 0.11 19.60
CA GLN A 271 -28.38 -1.29 19.57
C GLN A 271 -28.46 -1.94 20.96
N ALA A 272 -28.09 -1.21 22.02
CA ALA A 272 -28.21 -1.69 23.39
C ALA A 272 -29.66 -2.02 23.79
N GLY A 273 -30.65 -1.34 23.21
CA GLY A 273 -32.08 -1.64 23.43
C GLY A 273 -32.64 -2.79 22.60
N SER A 274 -31.90 -3.28 21.59
CA SER A 274 -32.34 -4.34 20.67
C SER A 274 -31.80 -5.73 21.04
N ALA A 275 -30.99 -5.83 22.10
CA ALA A 275 -30.36 -7.07 22.57
C ALA A 275 -31.21 -7.83 23.63
N GLN A 276 -32.54 -7.73 23.55
CA GLN A 276 -33.49 -8.49 24.38
C GLN A 276 -34.14 -9.63 23.59
#